data_AF-A0A969LMQ0-F1
#
_entry.id   AF-A0A969LMQ0-F1
#
_cell.length_a   1.000
_cell.length_b   1.000
_cell.length_c   1.000
_cell.angle_alpha   90.00
_cell.angle_beta   90.00
_cell.angle_gamma   90.00
#
_symmetry.space_group_name_H-M   'P 1'
#
loop_
_entity.id
_entity.type
_entity.pdbx_description
1 polymer ?
#
loop_
_entity_poly.entity_id
_entity_poly.type
_entity_poly.pdbx_seq_one_letter_code
_entity_poly.pdbx_strand_id
1 'polypeptide(L)'
;MTDMVSSGLDATTLSAIIDGRHSDPFAVLGPHEEGGAVIIRAFVPAASRMEVIDSGTGASVAHMTRIAEPGFFEVELRQKPVWFGYRLRASNDGGSWEFDDPYRFGPVLGDIDDHLIREGTHQRLWERLGAHVTEHQQVPGVAFAVWAPSASRVAVTGDFNDWDGRRHPMRNRRDTGIWEIFIPGVAPGAL
;
A
#
# COMPACT_ATOMS: atom_id res chain seq x y z
N MET A 1 -5.59 12.11 28.36
CA MET A 1 -6.76 11.24 28.20
C MET A 1 -6.94 11.07 26.70
N THR A 2 -6.14 10.17 26.13
CA THR A 2 -6.07 9.94 24.67
C THR A 2 -6.76 8.61 24.47
N ASP A 3 -8.08 8.66 24.35
CA ASP A 3 -8.93 7.47 24.27
C ASP A 3 -8.91 6.86 22.86
N MET A 4 -8.75 5.53 22.88
CA MET A 4 -9.30 4.52 21.97
C MET A 4 -8.87 4.54 20.50
N VAL A 5 -7.92 3.66 20.21
CA VAL A 5 -7.64 3.09 18.88
C VAL A 5 -8.87 2.32 18.40
N SER A 6 -9.38 2.71 17.22
CA SER A 6 -10.46 2.06 16.48
C SER A 6 -9.93 0.92 15.62
N SER A 7 -9.36 -0.14 16.21
CA SER A 7 -9.06 -1.32 15.39
C SER A 7 -10.28 -2.23 15.37
N GLY A 8 -11.26 -1.90 14.53
CA GLY A 8 -12.32 -2.84 14.10
C GLY A 8 -11.79 -4.05 13.31
N LEU A 9 -10.47 -4.21 13.23
CA LEU A 9 -9.77 -5.34 12.65
C LEU A 9 -9.71 -6.52 13.63
N ASP A 10 -10.08 -7.70 13.15
CA ASP A 10 -9.91 -8.93 13.91
C ASP A 10 -8.43 -9.40 13.93
N ALA A 11 -8.10 -10.21 14.93
CA ALA A 11 -6.74 -10.71 15.13
C ALA A 11 -6.22 -11.60 13.98
N THR A 12 -7.11 -12.28 13.25
CA THR A 12 -6.76 -13.14 12.11
C THR A 12 -6.27 -12.27 10.95
N THR A 13 -6.98 -11.18 10.67
CA THR A 13 -6.62 -10.19 9.64
C THR A 13 -5.28 -9.54 9.95
N LEU A 14 -5.07 -9.08 11.19
CA LEU A 14 -3.79 -8.52 11.62
C LEU A 14 -2.63 -9.51 11.43
N SER A 15 -2.80 -10.74 11.93
CA SER A 15 -1.77 -11.79 11.79
C SER A 15 -1.48 -12.13 10.34
N ALA A 16 -2.51 -12.14 9.48
CA ALA A 16 -2.33 -12.40 8.05
C ALA A 16 -1.53 -11.31 7.33
N ILE A 17 -1.67 -10.03 7.72
CA ILE A 17 -0.81 -8.97 7.17
C ILE A 17 0.62 -9.12 7.68
N ILE A 18 0.78 -9.28 9.00
CA ILE A 18 2.09 -9.39 9.67
C ILE A 18 2.92 -10.54 9.11
N ASP A 19 2.28 -11.69 8.89
CA ASP A 19 2.93 -12.89 8.35
C ASP A 19 3.08 -12.85 6.83
N GLY A 20 2.59 -11.80 6.16
CA GLY A 20 2.59 -11.71 4.70
C GLY A 20 1.78 -12.82 4.03
N ARG A 21 0.61 -13.15 4.59
CA ARG A 21 -0.32 -14.18 4.08
C ARG A 21 -1.65 -13.63 3.58
N HIS A 22 -1.94 -12.34 3.81
CA HIS A 22 -3.19 -11.72 3.37
C HIS A 22 -3.23 -11.60 1.83
N SER A 23 -4.38 -11.97 1.24
CA SER A 23 -4.57 -11.99 -0.22
C SER A 23 -5.10 -10.67 -0.80
N ASP A 24 -5.59 -9.78 0.07
CA ASP A 24 -6.10 -8.46 -0.31
C ASP A 24 -5.57 -7.37 0.62
N PRO A 25 -4.27 -7.01 0.55
CA PRO A 25 -3.67 -6.06 1.46
C PRO A 25 -4.28 -4.65 1.37
N PHE A 26 -4.86 -4.27 0.22
CA PHE A 26 -5.51 -2.97 0.04
C PHE A 26 -6.85 -2.85 0.77
N ALA A 27 -7.47 -3.96 1.15
CA ALA A 27 -8.63 -3.94 2.04
C ALA A 27 -8.26 -3.62 3.50
N VAL A 28 -6.96 -3.59 3.83
CA VAL A 28 -6.48 -3.38 5.21
C VAL A 28 -5.55 -2.17 5.31
N LEU A 29 -4.52 -2.11 4.46
CA LEU A 29 -3.49 -1.07 4.44
C LEU A 29 -3.94 0.15 3.64
N GLY A 30 -3.29 1.29 3.87
CA GLY A 30 -3.62 2.55 3.23
C GLY A 30 -4.78 3.28 3.93
N PRO A 31 -5.37 4.29 3.28
CA PRO A 31 -6.48 5.09 3.81
C PRO A 31 -7.83 4.41 3.56
N HIS A 32 -8.68 4.37 4.59
CA HIS A 32 -10.04 3.83 4.57
C HIS A 32 -11.02 4.86 5.14
N GLU A 33 -12.19 5.02 4.52
CA GLU A 33 -13.24 5.89 5.06
C GLU A 33 -14.17 5.08 5.97
N GLU A 34 -14.18 5.40 7.26
CA GLU A 34 -14.97 4.67 8.28
C GLU A 34 -15.58 5.68 9.26
N GLY A 35 -16.91 5.64 9.45
CA GLY A 35 -17.58 6.46 10.48
C GLY A 35 -17.39 7.98 10.34
N GLY A 36 -17.18 8.48 9.11
CA GLY A 36 -16.89 9.89 8.85
C GLY A 36 -15.46 10.33 9.17
N ALA A 37 -14.54 9.37 9.38
CA ALA A 37 -13.12 9.59 9.55
C ALA A 37 -12.32 8.82 8.48
N VAL A 38 -11.06 9.21 8.31
CA VAL A 38 -10.10 8.43 7.53
C VAL A 38 -9.22 7.64 8.48
N ILE A 39 -9.25 6.32 8.36
CA ILE A 39 -8.35 5.40 9.06
C ILE A 39 -7.18 5.10 8.14
N ILE A 40 -5.96 5.45 8.54
CA ILE A 40 -4.73 5.11 7.80
C ILE A 40 -4.03 3.98 8.54
N ARG A 41 -3.76 2.89 7.82
CA ARG A 41 -3.07 1.71 8.36
C ARG A 41 -1.79 1.41 7.58
N ALA A 42 -0.70 1.18 8.29
CA ALA A 42 0.60 0.91 7.68
C ALA A 42 1.34 -0.22 8.41
N PHE A 43 2.01 -1.08 7.64
CA PHE A 43 2.88 -2.13 8.17
C PHE A 43 4.34 -1.83 7.82
N VAL A 44 5.11 -1.44 8.83
CA VAL A 44 6.52 -1.05 8.71
C VAL A 44 7.32 -1.75 9.82
N PRO A 45 7.78 -3.00 9.61
CA PRO A 45 8.39 -3.83 10.65
C PRO A 45 9.55 -3.17 11.39
N ALA A 46 10.36 -2.37 10.67
CA ALA A 46 11.54 -1.73 11.21
C ALA A 46 11.26 -0.43 11.98
N ALA A 47 10.03 0.08 11.97
CA ALA A 47 9.69 1.33 12.64
C ALA A 47 9.37 1.12 14.13
N SER A 48 9.93 1.97 14.99
CA SER A 48 9.52 2.12 16.40
C SER A 48 8.39 3.17 16.57
N ARG A 49 8.34 4.18 15.70
CA ARG A 49 7.27 5.21 15.66
C ARG A 49 6.89 5.57 14.22
N MET A 50 5.67 6.05 14.04
CA MET A 50 5.11 6.46 12.75
C MET A 50 4.32 7.77 12.88
N GLU A 51 4.37 8.60 11.84
CA GLU A 51 3.59 9.83 11.68
C GLU A 51 3.03 9.93 10.26
N VAL A 52 1.86 10.57 10.16
CA VAL A 52 1.29 11.01 8.88
C VAL A 52 1.75 12.43 8.61
N ILE A 53 2.36 12.65 7.44
CA ILE A 53 2.84 13.94 6.97
C ILE A 53 1.97 14.40 5.80
N ASP A 54 1.48 15.64 5.86
CA ASP A 54 0.72 16.26 4.78
C ASP A 54 1.63 16.48 3.56
N SER A 55 1.30 15.90 2.40
CA SER A 55 2.21 15.93 1.25
C SER A 55 2.30 17.32 0.59
N GLY A 56 1.30 18.19 0.79
CA GLY A 56 1.28 19.54 0.24
C GLY A 56 2.04 20.55 1.09
N THR A 57 1.99 20.40 2.42
CA THR A 57 2.60 21.36 3.36
C THR A 57 3.87 20.85 4.05
N GLY A 58 4.11 19.53 4.06
CA GLY A 58 5.19 18.90 4.80
C GLY A 58 4.99 18.86 6.32
N ALA A 59 3.83 19.30 6.81
CA ALA A 59 3.53 19.33 8.24
C ALA A 59 3.19 17.94 8.77
N SER A 60 3.62 17.65 10.01
CA SER A 60 3.13 16.47 10.74
C SER A 60 1.66 16.67 11.10
N VAL A 61 0.82 15.73 10.66
CA VAL A 61 -0.63 15.75 10.87
C VAL A 61 -0.97 15.03 12.17
N ALA A 62 -0.41 13.85 12.38
CA ALA A 62 -0.68 13.02 13.55
C ALA A 62 0.38 11.92 13.72
N HIS A 63 0.62 11.52 14.97
CA HIS A 63 1.30 10.27 15.28
C HIS A 63 0.35 9.08 15.09
N MET A 64 0.87 7.97 14.57
CA MET A 64 0.13 6.72 14.49
C MET A 64 0.35 5.87 15.75
N THR A 65 -0.70 5.19 16.20
CA THR A 65 -0.61 4.25 17.32
C THR A 65 -0.18 2.89 16.78
N ARG A 66 0.78 2.25 17.44
CA ARG A 66 1.09 0.84 17.15
C ARG A 66 0.01 -0.05 17.75
N ILE A 67 -0.58 -0.90 16.93
CA ILE A 67 -1.69 -1.77 17.35
C ILE A 67 -1.30 -3.26 17.35
N ALA A 68 -0.23 -3.63 16.65
CA ALA A 68 0.34 -4.98 16.69
C ALA A 68 1.83 -4.98 16.35
N GLU A 69 2.53 -6.02 16.80
CA GLU A 69 3.96 -6.24 16.53
C GLU A 69 4.18 -7.38 15.52
N PRO A 70 5.19 -7.27 14.63
CA PRO A 70 6.06 -6.12 14.44
C PRO A 70 5.39 -5.00 13.63
N GLY A 71 5.47 -3.76 14.10
CA GLY A 71 5.36 -2.57 13.24
C GLY A 71 4.04 -2.37 12.50
N PHE A 72 2.89 -2.77 13.05
CA PHE A 72 1.58 -2.43 12.49
C PHE A 72 1.02 -1.19 13.21
N PHE A 73 0.71 -0.15 12.44
CA PHE A 73 0.28 1.15 12.95
C PHE A 73 -1.06 1.60 12.35
N GLU A 74 -1.80 2.37 13.13
CA GLU A 74 -3.10 2.94 12.76
C GLU A 74 -3.24 4.38 13.26
N VAL A 75 -3.93 5.22 12.50
CA VAL A 75 -4.41 6.53 12.95
C VAL A 75 -5.79 6.84 12.37
N GLU A 76 -6.63 7.51 13.16
CA GLU A 76 -7.94 8.02 12.76
C GLU A 76 -7.87 9.55 12.58
N LEU A 77 -8.32 10.04 11.43
CA LEU A 77 -8.33 11.47 11.07
C LEU A 77 -9.77 11.91 10.73
N ARG A 78 -10.42 12.66 11.64
CA ARG A 78 -11.83 13.11 11.49
C ARG A 78 -12.06 14.32 10.58
N GLN A 79 -11.00 14.98 10.11
CA GLN A 79 -11.09 16.25 9.36
C GLN A 79 -10.34 16.21 8.03
N LYS A 80 -9.99 15.01 7.56
CA LYS A 80 -9.31 14.82 6.29
C LYS A 80 -10.18 13.93 5.40
N PRO A 81 -10.32 14.24 4.10
CA PRO A 81 -10.97 13.34 3.15
C PRO A 81 -10.06 12.15 2.82
N VAL A 82 -10.62 11.02 2.36
CA VAL A 82 -9.83 9.81 2.06
C VAL A 82 -8.79 10.02 0.94
N TRP A 83 -9.05 10.95 0.02
CA TRP A 83 -8.14 11.34 -1.06
C TRP A 83 -7.07 12.35 -0.62
N PHE A 84 -7.01 12.69 0.67
CA PHE A 84 -5.98 13.55 1.22
C PHE A 84 -4.57 13.02 0.90
N GLY A 85 -3.75 13.85 0.26
CA GLY A 85 -2.36 13.50 -0.04
C GLY A 85 -1.51 13.47 1.24
N TYR A 86 -0.88 12.32 1.50
CA TYR A 86 0.03 12.18 2.64
C TYR A 86 1.25 11.33 2.28
N ARG A 87 2.29 11.51 3.09
CA ARG A 87 3.47 10.64 3.19
C ARG A 87 3.54 10.11 4.62
N LEU A 88 4.28 9.04 4.82
CA LEU A 88 4.52 8.46 6.14
C LEU A 88 5.95 8.77 6.56
N ARG A 89 6.12 9.18 7.82
CA ARG A 89 7.43 9.29 8.46
C ARG A 89 7.56 8.16 9.48
N ALA A 90 8.52 7.28 9.24
CA ALA A 90 8.91 6.24 10.18
C ALA A 90 10.16 6.66 10.93
N SER A 91 10.34 6.16 12.15
CA SER A 91 11.60 6.29 12.88
C SER A 91 11.90 5.08 13.75
N ASN A 92 13.17 4.83 13.99
CA ASN A 92 13.70 3.85 14.94
C ASN A 92 15.01 4.39 15.56
N ASP A 93 15.73 3.55 16.31
CA ASP A 93 16.98 3.96 16.97
C ASP A 93 18.09 4.37 15.98
N GLY A 94 17.97 3.96 14.71
CA GLY A 94 18.89 4.31 13.63
C GLY A 94 18.57 5.62 12.90
N GLY A 95 17.41 6.24 13.17
CA GLY A 95 17.01 7.52 12.57
C GLY A 95 15.56 7.54 12.08
N SER A 96 15.24 8.53 11.24
CA SER A 96 13.91 8.72 10.65
C SER A 96 13.98 8.80 9.13
N TRP A 97 12.96 8.26 8.46
CA TRP A 97 12.83 8.31 7.01
C TRP A 97 11.37 8.56 6.61
N GLU A 98 11.19 9.23 5.48
CA GLU A 98 9.88 9.51 4.90
C GLU A 98 9.69 8.80 3.57
N PHE A 99 8.49 8.30 3.32
CA PHE A 99 8.14 7.59 2.11
C PHE A 99 6.66 7.79 1.77
N ASP A 100 6.32 7.61 0.49
CA ASP A 100 4.92 7.55 0.05
C ASP A 100 4.36 6.16 0.37
N ASP A 101 3.15 6.09 0.92
CA ASP A 101 2.46 4.82 1.17
C ASP A 101 2.00 4.19 -0.16
N PRO A 102 2.52 3.01 -0.57
CA PRO A 102 2.07 2.33 -1.78
C PRO A 102 0.57 2.02 -1.78
N TYR A 103 -0.03 1.83 -0.60
CA TYR A 103 -1.43 1.43 -0.44
C TYR A 103 -2.42 2.61 -0.54
N ARG A 104 -1.94 3.85 -0.59
CA ARG A 104 -2.80 5.02 -0.86
C ARG A 104 -3.14 5.20 -2.34
N PHE A 105 -2.43 4.50 -3.23
CA PHE A 105 -2.61 4.66 -4.67
C PHE A 105 -3.71 3.76 -5.21
N GLY A 106 -4.49 4.33 -6.14
CA GLY A 106 -5.52 3.61 -6.87
C GLY A 106 -4.96 2.53 -7.80
N PRO A 107 -5.83 1.75 -8.44
CA PRO A 107 -5.45 0.81 -9.50
C PRO A 107 -4.55 1.37 -10.59
N VAL A 108 -3.64 0.54 -11.12
CA VAL A 108 -2.83 0.88 -12.31
C VAL A 108 -3.44 0.31 -13.59
N LEU A 109 -4.26 -0.74 -13.50
CA LEU A 109 -5.18 -1.19 -14.54
C LEU A 109 -6.59 -0.59 -14.33
N GLY A 110 -7.19 -0.09 -15.41
CA GLY A 110 -8.56 0.40 -15.43
C GLY A 110 -9.57 -0.62 -15.96
N ASP A 111 -10.85 -0.27 -15.92
CA ASP A 111 -11.97 -1.17 -16.27
C ASP A 111 -11.91 -1.70 -17.72
N ILE A 112 -11.38 -0.88 -18.64
CA ILE A 112 -11.19 -1.29 -20.04
C ILE A 112 -10.10 -2.35 -20.14
N ASP A 113 -8.98 -2.19 -19.41
CA ASP A 113 -7.91 -3.19 -19.41
C ASP A 113 -8.46 -4.53 -18.89
N ASP A 114 -9.23 -4.51 -17.79
CA ASP A 114 -9.88 -5.69 -17.23
C ASP A 114 -10.86 -6.38 -18.20
N HIS A 115 -11.69 -5.60 -18.89
CA HIS A 115 -12.62 -6.12 -19.88
C HIS A 115 -11.89 -6.84 -21.01
N LEU A 116 -10.88 -6.20 -21.62
CA LEU A 116 -10.10 -6.77 -22.71
C LEU A 116 -9.28 -7.99 -22.28
N ILE A 117 -8.79 -8.01 -21.03
CA ILE A 117 -8.07 -9.17 -20.48
C ILE A 117 -9.01 -10.37 -20.35
N ARG A 118 -10.23 -10.17 -19.83
CA ARG A 118 -11.23 -11.26 -19.69
C ARG A 118 -11.67 -11.84 -21.02
N GLU A 119 -11.77 -11.00 -22.06
CA GLU A 119 -12.13 -11.45 -23.41
C GLU A 119 -10.94 -12.07 -24.17
N GLY A 120 -9.71 -11.95 -23.65
CA GLY A 120 -8.50 -12.35 -24.37
C GLY A 120 -8.21 -11.47 -25.60
N THR A 121 -8.76 -10.25 -25.63
CA THR A 121 -8.70 -9.31 -26.76
C THR A 121 -7.73 -8.15 -26.51
N HIS A 122 -7.05 -8.13 -25.36
CA HIS A 122 -6.09 -7.07 -25.02
C HIS A 122 -4.81 -7.12 -25.87
N GLN A 123 -4.85 -6.50 -27.06
CA GLN A 123 -3.78 -6.58 -28.05
C GLN A 123 -2.46 -5.93 -27.63
N ARG A 124 -2.43 -5.07 -26.60
CA ARG A 124 -1.21 -4.40 -26.10
C ARG A 124 -0.93 -4.72 -24.64
N LEU A 125 -1.17 -5.98 -24.24
CA LEU A 125 -1.11 -6.39 -22.83
C LEU A 125 0.28 -6.17 -22.19
N TRP A 126 1.34 -6.21 -23.00
CA TRP A 126 2.71 -5.92 -22.57
C TRP A 126 2.94 -4.47 -22.07
N GLU A 127 2.04 -3.54 -22.38
CA GLU A 127 2.11 -2.15 -21.88
C GLU A 127 1.50 -2.01 -20.49
N ARG A 128 0.83 -3.06 -20.02
CA ARG A 128 0.19 -3.13 -18.70
C ARG A 128 0.89 -4.13 -17.79
N LEU A 129 1.17 -5.33 -18.29
CA LEU A 129 1.89 -6.37 -17.54
C LEU A 129 3.41 -6.12 -17.53
N GLY A 130 4.06 -6.59 -16.48
CA GLY A 130 5.48 -6.36 -16.22
C GLY A 130 5.69 -5.21 -15.24
N ALA A 131 6.84 -4.54 -15.36
CA ALA A 131 7.23 -3.39 -14.56
C ALA A 131 7.37 -2.17 -15.48
N HIS A 132 6.58 -1.13 -15.22
CA HIS A 132 6.54 0.09 -16.04
C HIS A 132 6.84 1.31 -15.19
N VAL A 133 7.95 1.98 -15.52
CA VAL A 133 8.27 3.30 -14.95
C VAL A 133 7.19 4.27 -15.41
N THR A 134 6.50 4.89 -14.46
CA THR A 134 5.35 5.74 -14.76
C THR A 134 5.19 6.84 -13.70
N GLU A 135 4.27 7.74 -13.97
CA GLU A 135 3.75 8.68 -12.98
C GLU A 135 2.31 8.26 -12.65
N HIS A 136 2.04 7.94 -11.39
CA HIS A 136 0.70 7.58 -10.92
C HIS A 136 0.23 8.59 -9.88
N GLN A 137 -0.92 9.20 -10.12
CA GLN A 137 -1.44 10.29 -9.29
C GLN A 137 -0.39 11.39 -9.01
N GLN A 138 0.37 11.78 -10.05
CA GLN A 138 1.42 12.81 -10.00
C GLN A 138 2.64 12.43 -9.14
N VAL A 139 2.83 11.14 -8.84
CA VAL A 139 4.02 10.64 -8.13
C VAL A 139 4.79 9.69 -9.04
N PRO A 140 6.12 9.89 -9.21
CA PRO A 140 6.94 8.97 -9.99
C PRO A 140 7.16 7.66 -9.24
N GLY A 141 7.16 6.56 -9.98
CA GLY A 141 7.43 5.22 -9.44
C GLY A 141 7.32 4.15 -10.51
N VAL A 142 7.07 2.92 -10.07
CA VAL A 142 6.91 1.77 -10.96
C VAL A 142 5.57 1.09 -10.72
N ALA A 143 4.81 0.90 -11.79
CA ALA A 143 3.64 0.05 -11.81
C ALA A 143 4.07 -1.39 -12.11
N PHE A 144 3.71 -2.32 -11.23
CA PHE A 144 3.93 -3.75 -11.41
C PHE A 144 2.60 -4.43 -11.65
N ALA A 145 2.53 -5.29 -12.67
CA ALA A 145 1.41 -6.19 -12.86
C ALA A 145 1.84 -7.56 -13.40
N VAL A 146 1.25 -8.64 -12.86
CA VAL A 146 1.57 -10.01 -13.27
C VAL A 146 0.33 -10.88 -13.29
N TRP A 147 0.23 -11.77 -14.28
CA TRP A 147 -0.83 -12.76 -14.33
C TRP A 147 -0.46 -13.98 -13.47
N ALA A 148 -1.23 -14.20 -12.41
CA ALA A 148 -1.04 -15.31 -11.48
C ALA A 148 -2.39 -15.74 -10.86
N PRO A 149 -3.33 -16.26 -11.67
CA PRO A 149 -4.72 -16.49 -11.25
C PRO A 149 -4.85 -17.52 -10.12
N SER A 150 -3.91 -18.48 -10.04
CA SER A 150 -3.90 -19.53 -9.03
C SER A 150 -3.04 -19.21 -7.81
N ALA A 151 -2.39 -18.05 -7.77
CA ALA A 151 -1.61 -17.65 -6.61
C ALA A 151 -2.53 -17.30 -5.44
N SER A 152 -2.16 -17.73 -4.23
CA SER A 152 -2.83 -17.26 -3.00
C SER A 152 -2.42 -15.84 -2.63
N ARG A 153 -1.23 -15.42 -3.08
CA ARG A 153 -0.62 -14.13 -2.83
C ARG A 153 0.51 -13.86 -3.82
N VAL A 154 0.67 -12.60 -4.20
CA VAL A 154 1.85 -12.10 -4.91
C VAL A 154 2.39 -10.86 -4.20
N ALA A 155 3.72 -10.70 -4.19
CA ALA A 155 4.39 -9.53 -3.66
C ALA A 155 5.57 -9.16 -4.56
N VAL A 156 5.93 -7.87 -4.59
CA VAL A 156 7.15 -7.40 -5.22
C VAL A 156 8.27 -7.37 -4.18
N THR A 157 9.44 -7.92 -4.52
CA THR A 157 10.64 -7.91 -3.69
C THR A 157 11.81 -7.36 -4.48
N GLY A 158 12.63 -6.56 -3.84
CA GLY A 158 13.83 -6.00 -4.42
C GLY A 158 14.67 -5.25 -3.38
N ASP A 159 15.72 -4.58 -3.85
CA ASP A 159 16.60 -3.76 -3.02
C ASP A 159 15.83 -2.69 -2.22
N PHE A 160 14.85 -2.03 -2.84
CA PHE A 160 14.02 -0.97 -2.27
C PHE A 160 13.12 -1.41 -1.11
N ASN A 161 13.00 -2.72 -0.85
CA ASN A 161 12.29 -3.25 0.31
C ASN A 161 13.08 -4.29 1.10
N ASP A 162 14.40 -4.29 0.96
CA ASP A 162 15.31 -5.23 1.64
C ASP A 162 14.97 -6.69 1.34
N TRP A 163 14.41 -6.95 0.16
CA TRP A 163 13.89 -8.26 -0.26
C TRP A 163 12.79 -8.83 0.65
N ASP A 164 12.17 -8.00 1.48
CA ASP A 164 11.08 -8.40 2.37
C ASP A 164 9.74 -8.38 1.64
N GLY A 165 9.31 -9.58 1.23
CA GLY A 165 8.05 -9.77 0.54
C GLY A 165 6.83 -9.30 1.33
N ARG A 166 6.90 -9.14 2.66
CA ARG A 166 5.77 -8.67 3.48
C ARG A 166 5.46 -7.18 3.28
N ARG A 167 6.40 -6.39 2.73
CA ARG A 167 6.28 -4.93 2.61
C ARG A 167 5.47 -4.47 1.40
N HIS A 168 5.50 -5.23 0.29
CA HIS A 168 4.79 -4.88 -0.94
C HIS A 168 3.93 -6.02 -1.52
N PRO A 169 3.03 -6.66 -0.74
CA PRO A 169 1.99 -7.52 -1.32
C PRO A 169 1.09 -6.75 -2.29
N MET A 170 0.74 -7.41 -3.40
CA MET A 170 -0.01 -6.85 -4.52
C MET A 170 -1.52 -6.98 -4.33
N ARG A 171 -2.29 -6.12 -5.00
CA ARG A 171 -3.75 -6.23 -5.13
C ARG A 171 -4.11 -7.36 -6.08
N ASN A 172 -5.03 -8.24 -5.69
CA ASN A 172 -5.61 -9.24 -6.60
C ASN A 172 -6.81 -8.67 -7.37
N ARG A 173 -6.71 -8.57 -8.69
CA ARG A 173 -7.83 -8.29 -9.59
C ARG A 173 -8.56 -9.60 -9.89
N ARG A 174 -9.43 -10.00 -8.96
CA ARG A 174 -10.04 -11.35 -8.90
C ARG A 174 -10.62 -11.84 -10.23
N ASP A 175 -11.24 -10.95 -11.01
CA ASP A 175 -11.93 -11.33 -12.25
C ASP A 175 -10.99 -11.54 -13.45
N THR A 176 -9.72 -11.10 -13.36
CA THR A 176 -8.71 -11.24 -14.43
C THR A 176 -7.58 -12.19 -14.04
N GLY A 177 -7.39 -12.46 -12.75
CA GLY A 177 -6.23 -13.18 -12.23
C GLY A 177 -4.93 -12.37 -12.28
N ILE A 178 -5.01 -11.07 -12.57
CA ILE A 178 -3.89 -10.14 -12.51
C ILE A 178 -3.67 -9.70 -11.07
N TRP A 179 -2.41 -9.61 -10.68
CA TRP A 179 -1.98 -8.94 -9.46
C TRP A 179 -1.30 -7.64 -9.85
N GLU A 180 -1.61 -6.54 -9.15
CA GLU A 180 -1.03 -5.23 -9.44
C GLU A 180 -0.60 -4.47 -8.18
N ILE A 181 0.38 -3.56 -8.32
CA ILE A 181 0.70 -2.54 -7.32
C ILE A 181 1.46 -1.39 -7.99
N PHE A 182 1.26 -0.17 -7.51
CA PHE A 182 2.16 0.94 -7.79
C PHE A 182 3.09 1.14 -6.59
N ILE A 183 4.40 1.16 -6.83
CA ILE A 183 5.39 1.42 -5.78
C ILE A 183 6.06 2.77 -6.08
N PRO A 184 5.77 3.81 -5.28
CA PRO A 184 6.33 5.14 -5.47
C PRO A 184 7.85 5.14 -5.18
N GLY A 185 8.59 6.00 -5.89
CA GLY A 185 10.01 6.22 -5.64
C GLY A 185 10.96 5.11 -6.12
N VAL A 186 10.45 3.98 -6.64
CA VAL A 186 11.29 2.95 -7.29
C VAL A 186 11.88 3.52 -8.59
N ALA A 187 13.19 3.40 -8.75
CA ALA A 187 13.91 3.91 -9.90
C ALA A 187 14.13 2.84 -10.99
N PRO A 188 14.32 3.24 -12.26
CA PRO A 188 14.75 2.31 -13.30
C PRO A 188 16.06 1.61 -12.90
N GLY A 189 16.11 0.28 -13.04
CA GLY A 189 17.29 -0.52 -12.72
C GLY A 189 17.39 -0.98 -11.26
N ALA A 190 16.38 -0.71 -10.43
CA ALA A 190 16.24 -1.37 -9.14
C ALA A 190 16.21 -2.91 -9.31
N LEU A 191 16.89 -3.62 -8.41
CA LEU A 191 17.05 -5.08 -8.44
C LEU A 191 15.97 -5.79 -7.63
#